data_AF-A0A813YKB8-F1
#
_entry.id   AF-A0A813YKB8-F1
#
_cell.length_a   1.000
_cell.length_b   1.000
_cell.length_c   1.000
_cell.angle_alpha   90.00
_cell.angle_beta   90.00
_cell.angle_gamma   90.00
#
_symmetry.space_group_name_H-M   'P 1'
#
loop_
_entity.id
_entity.type
_entity.pdbx_description
1 polymer ?
#
loop_
_entity_poly.entity_id
_entity_poly.type
_entity_poly.pdbx_seq_one_letter_code
_entity_poly.pdbx_strand_id
1 'polypeptide(L)'
;MRGKCFPKVLSQAKGKCRFVCVEHSCPGEYTNRLVSELLPPTDINRLNRRIQEENIRQAEIDGLECCPYCPYAVIVDNPDDKIFRCLNPECMKETCRLCKEPNHIPLRCDEVEKGVELEMRKFIEEHVTEAMIRKCPRCTQKFYKVEGCNKMTCSSCGLYICYVCRETINGYDHFTNNER
;
A
#
# COMPACT_ATOMS: atom_id res chain seq x y z
N MET A 1 31.49 22.12 -29.28
CA MET A 1 31.03 20.72 -29.05
C MET A 1 29.98 20.60 -27.91
N ARG A 2 29.21 21.65 -27.59
CA ARG A 2 28.33 21.69 -26.40
C ARG A 2 26.89 21.16 -26.61
N GLY A 3 26.51 20.76 -27.83
CA GLY A 3 25.09 20.55 -28.18
C GLY A 3 24.61 19.11 -28.41
N LYS A 4 25.48 18.10 -28.46
CA LYS A 4 25.10 16.73 -28.88
C LYS A 4 24.79 15.76 -27.73
N CYS A 5 25.14 16.12 -26.49
CA CYS A 5 25.03 15.22 -25.33
C CYS A 5 23.79 15.52 -24.45
N PHE A 6 23.18 16.71 -24.59
CA PHE A 6 22.09 17.21 -23.75
C PHE A 6 20.88 16.24 -23.66
N PRO A 7 20.31 15.73 -24.77
CA PRO A 7 19.15 14.84 -24.70
C PRO A 7 19.49 13.45 -24.10
N LYS A 8 20.75 13.04 -24.20
CA LYS A 8 21.24 11.72 -23.76
C LYS A 8 21.61 11.68 -22.27
N VAL A 9 21.86 12.81 -21.63
CA VAL A 9 22.02 12.91 -20.16
C VAL A 9 20.65 12.79 -19.47
N LEU A 10 19.63 13.46 -20.04
CA LEU A 10 18.24 13.39 -19.57
C LEU A 10 17.67 11.97 -19.60
N SER A 11 18.02 11.15 -20.59
CA SER A 11 17.56 9.75 -20.66
C SER A 11 18.14 8.87 -19.55
N GLN A 12 19.26 9.25 -18.94
CA GLN A 12 19.84 8.57 -17.78
C GLN A 12 19.26 9.04 -16.43
N ALA A 13 18.49 10.13 -16.38
CA ALA A 13 18.09 10.82 -15.15
C ALA A 13 17.03 10.12 -14.29
N LYS A 14 16.48 8.99 -14.76
CA LYS A 14 15.51 8.21 -13.97
C LYS A 14 16.24 7.46 -12.85
N GLY A 15 16.13 7.99 -11.64
CA GLY A 15 16.58 7.33 -10.41
C GLY A 15 18.08 7.41 -10.12
N LYS A 16 18.90 8.05 -10.96
CA LYS A 16 20.36 8.15 -10.76
C LYS A 16 20.77 9.45 -10.06
N CYS A 17 21.83 9.37 -9.26
CA CYS A 17 22.51 10.51 -8.62
C CYS A 17 23.87 10.85 -9.25
N ARG A 18 24.39 9.97 -10.11
CA ARG A 18 25.63 10.15 -10.87
C ARG A 18 25.35 9.98 -12.36
N PHE A 19 26.02 10.77 -13.19
CA PHE A 19 25.82 10.79 -14.64
C PHE A 19 27.16 10.54 -15.33
N VAL A 20 27.21 9.47 -16.12
CA VAL A 20 28.42 9.08 -16.86
C VAL A 20 28.36 9.60 -18.28
N CYS A 21 29.53 9.77 -18.90
CA CYS A 21 29.65 10.14 -20.30
C CYS A 21 28.81 9.20 -21.17
N VAL A 22 28.19 9.78 -22.20
CA VAL A 22 27.26 9.05 -23.10
C VAL A 22 27.98 8.25 -24.18
N GLU A 23 29.31 8.33 -24.22
CA GLU A 23 30.17 7.56 -25.12
C GLU A 23 30.55 6.24 -24.47
N HIS A 24 30.36 5.12 -25.17
CA HIS A 24 30.43 3.76 -24.60
C HIS A 24 31.82 3.36 -24.04
N SER A 25 32.87 4.12 -24.37
CA SER A 25 34.25 3.87 -23.94
C SER A 25 34.86 5.02 -23.14
N CYS A 26 34.04 5.97 -22.66
CA CYS A 26 34.52 7.08 -21.84
C CYS A 26 34.14 6.87 -20.37
N PRO A 27 35.12 6.69 -19.46
CA PRO A 27 34.84 6.53 -18.02
C PRO A 27 34.52 7.86 -17.32
N GLY A 28 34.49 8.98 -18.05
CA GLY A 28 34.28 10.31 -17.48
C GLY A 28 32.89 10.46 -16.87
N GLU A 29 32.81 11.07 -15.69
CA GLU A 29 31.57 11.49 -15.06
C GLU A 29 31.32 12.99 -15.31
N TYR A 30 30.05 13.36 -15.48
CA TYR A 30 29.68 14.76 -15.53
C TYR A 30 29.73 15.36 -14.13
N THR A 31 30.33 16.55 -14.01
CA THR A 31 30.34 17.27 -12.74
C THR A 31 28.92 17.77 -12.39
N ASN A 32 28.61 17.87 -11.09
CA ASN A 32 27.33 18.40 -10.62
C ASN A 32 27.02 19.80 -11.18
N ARG A 33 28.05 20.63 -11.39
CA ARG A 33 27.92 21.94 -12.02
C ARG A 33 27.40 21.83 -13.45
N LEU A 34 28.00 20.95 -14.26
CA LEU A 34 27.57 20.75 -15.65
C LEU A 34 26.16 20.15 -15.71
N VAL A 35 25.83 19.20 -14.84
CA VAL A 35 24.45 18.64 -14.76
C VAL A 35 23.43 19.71 -14.39
N SER A 36 23.78 20.61 -13.46
CA SER A 36 22.91 21.73 -13.06
C SER A 36 22.69 22.75 -14.17
N GLU A 37 23.65 22.94 -15.08
CA GLU A 37 23.46 23.83 -16.25
C GLU A 37 22.57 23.20 -17.34
N LEU A 38 22.41 21.87 -17.33
CA LEU A 38 21.73 21.11 -18.39
C LEU A 38 20.29 20.71 -18.03
N LEU A 39 19.91 20.73 -16.76
CA LEU A 39 18.59 20.29 -16.31
C LEU A 39 17.64 21.48 -16.05
N PRO A 40 16.32 21.30 -16.24
CA PRO A 40 15.34 22.27 -15.75
C PRO A 40 15.43 22.45 -14.22
N PRO A 41 15.11 23.63 -13.66
CA PRO A 41 15.18 23.89 -12.21
C PRO A 41 14.43 22.88 -11.34
N THR A 42 13.29 22.38 -11.82
CA THR A 42 12.48 21.35 -11.14
C THR A 42 13.21 20.01 -11.01
N ASP A 43 13.99 19.64 -12.03
CA ASP A 43 14.74 18.40 -12.07
C ASP A 43 16.03 18.50 -11.26
N ILE A 44 16.66 19.67 -11.23
CA ILE A 44 17.83 19.96 -10.38
C ILE A 44 17.47 19.83 -8.90
N ASN A 45 16.37 20.43 -8.44
CA ASN A 45 15.95 20.33 -7.05
C ASN A 45 15.70 18.87 -6.63
N ARG A 46 15.09 18.09 -7.52
CA ARG A 46 14.86 16.66 -7.30
C ARG A 46 16.18 15.87 -7.27
N LEU A 47 17.11 16.19 -8.16
CA LEU A 47 18.43 15.56 -8.21
C LEU A 47 19.25 15.87 -6.95
N ASN A 48 19.35 17.15 -6.57
CA ASN A 48 20.09 17.59 -5.40
C ASN A 48 19.56 16.93 -4.13
N ARG A 49 18.23 16.78 -3.99
CA ARG A 49 17.64 16.06 -2.87
C ARG A 49 18.12 14.60 -2.81
N ARG A 50 18.13 13.88 -3.94
CA ARG A 50 18.62 12.49 -3.97
C ARG A 50 20.13 12.39 -3.72
N ILE A 51 20.92 13.32 -4.26
CA ILE A 51 22.36 13.37 -4.01
C ILE A 51 22.60 13.55 -2.51
N GLN A 52 21.87 14.44 -1.86
CA GLN A 52 21.98 14.65 -0.43
C GLN A 52 21.58 13.40 0.38
N GLU A 53 20.45 12.77 0.04
CA GLU A 53 20.01 11.51 0.66
C GLU A 53 21.08 10.41 0.51
N GLU A 54 21.68 10.28 -0.66
CA GLU A 54 22.72 9.29 -0.95
C GLU A 54 24.04 9.60 -0.22
N ASN A 55 24.46 10.87 -0.17
CA ASN A 55 25.65 11.29 0.55
C ASN A 55 25.51 11.01 2.06
N ILE A 56 24.33 11.27 2.62
CA ILE A 56 24.02 10.98 4.03
C ILE A 56 24.12 9.47 4.28
N ARG A 57 23.60 8.63 3.38
CA ARG A 57 23.70 7.17 3.48
C ARG A 57 25.15 6.67 3.37
N GLN A 58 25.93 7.22 2.45
CA GLN A 58 27.34 6.86 2.24
C GLN A 58 28.28 7.38 3.33
N ALA A 59 27.84 8.33 4.14
CA ALA A 59 28.64 8.85 5.25
C ALA A 59 28.71 7.88 6.45
N GLU A 60 27.92 6.79 6.44
CA GLU A 60 27.91 5.75 7.50
C GLU A 60 27.81 6.34 8.92
N ILE A 61 26.96 7.36 9.07
CA ILE A 61 26.77 8.08 10.32
C ILE A 61 26.16 7.13 11.35
N ASP A 62 26.85 6.94 12.48
CA ASP A 62 26.39 6.06 13.55
C ASP A 62 25.06 6.53 14.13
N GLY A 63 24.17 5.57 14.42
CA GLY A 63 22.82 5.81 14.92
C GLY A 63 21.87 6.53 13.94
N LEU A 64 22.28 6.84 12.70
CA LEU A 64 21.42 7.50 11.74
C LEU A 64 20.28 6.60 11.26
N GLU A 65 19.04 7.04 11.43
CA GLU A 65 17.86 6.39 10.91
C GLU A 65 17.02 7.29 10.03
N CYS A 66 16.41 6.69 9.00
CA CYS A 66 15.59 7.38 8.00
C CYS A 66 14.14 6.95 8.10
N CYS A 67 13.23 7.91 7.89
CA CYS A 67 11.82 7.65 7.72
C CYS A 67 11.58 6.87 6.41
N PRO A 68 10.79 5.79 6.40
CA PRO A 68 10.50 5.03 5.17
C PRO A 68 9.51 5.74 4.22
N TYR A 69 8.87 6.83 4.68
CA TYR A 69 7.80 7.50 3.93
C TYR A 69 8.13 8.92 3.47
N CYS A 70 9.23 9.51 3.96
CA CYS A 70 9.64 10.86 3.57
C CYS A 70 11.16 11.04 3.77
N PRO A 71 11.76 12.14 3.28
CA PRO A 71 13.20 12.39 3.38
C PRO A 71 13.73 12.68 4.80
N TYR A 72 12.89 12.62 5.84
CA TYR A 72 13.32 12.90 7.21
C TYR A 72 14.29 11.82 7.70
N ALA A 73 15.40 12.25 8.30
CA ALA A 73 16.38 11.39 8.94
C ALA A 73 16.85 12.03 10.25
N VAL A 74 17.19 11.20 11.23
CA VAL A 74 17.62 11.64 12.56
C VAL A 74 18.56 10.61 13.17
N ILE A 75 19.47 11.07 14.02
CA ILE A 75 20.32 10.18 14.81
C ILE A 75 19.50 9.73 16.03
N VAL A 76 19.39 8.42 16.22
CA VAL A 76 18.69 7.84 17.37
C VAL A 76 19.73 7.44 18.40
N ASP A 77 19.78 8.18 19.50
CA ASP A 77 20.79 7.98 20.56
C ASP A 77 20.59 6.66 21.32
N ASN A 78 19.34 6.24 21.51
CA ASN A 78 19.02 4.99 22.21
C ASN A 78 18.90 3.82 21.22
N PRO A 79 19.84 2.86 21.20
CA PRO A 79 19.74 1.69 20.31
C PRO A 79 18.55 0.77 20.65
N ASP A 80 18.06 0.81 21.90
CA ASP A 80 16.97 -0.05 22.36
C ASP A 80 15.57 0.49 22.00
N ASP A 81 15.47 1.73 21.52
CA ASP A 81 14.20 2.27 21.04
C ASP A 81 13.69 1.37 19.90
N LYS A 82 12.43 0.92 19.99
CA LYS A 82 11.83 0.07 18.95
C LYS A 82 10.97 0.85 17.96
N ILE A 83 10.70 2.12 18.26
CA ILE A 83 9.83 3.01 17.50
C ILE A 83 10.66 4.17 16.94
N PHE A 84 10.61 4.36 15.63
CA PHE A 84 11.10 5.56 14.96
C PHE A 84 9.96 6.55 14.84
N ARG A 85 10.19 7.79 15.30
CA ARG A 85 9.22 8.89 15.22
C ARG A 85 9.68 9.91 14.21
N CYS A 86 8.93 10.07 13.13
CA CYS A 86 9.20 11.10 12.14
C CYS A 86 8.79 12.48 12.69
N LEU A 87 9.71 13.44 12.75
CA LEU A 87 9.42 14.81 13.18
C LEU A 87 9.15 15.77 12.02
N ASN A 88 9.02 15.25 10.79
CA ASN A 88 8.52 16.06 9.68
C ASN A 88 7.02 16.34 9.89
N PRO A 89 6.59 17.61 10.01
CA PRO A 89 5.19 17.97 10.28
C PRO A 89 4.19 17.46 9.24
N GLU A 90 4.61 17.28 7.99
CA GLU A 90 3.75 16.73 6.94
C GLU A 90 3.63 15.20 6.99
N CYS A 91 4.52 14.52 7.72
CA CYS A 91 4.58 13.07 7.79
C CYS A 91 4.10 12.54 9.14
N MET A 92 4.78 12.90 10.24
CA MET A 92 4.46 12.52 11.62
C MET A 92 4.22 11.02 11.88
N LYS A 93 4.62 10.13 10.96
CA LYS A 93 4.42 8.68 11.08
C LYS A 93 5.36 8.08 12.12
N GLU A 94 4.84 7.13 12.89
CA GLU A 94 5.62 6.25 13.74
C GLU A 94 5.80 4.87 13.06
N THR A 95 7.01 4.34 13.09
CA THR A 95 7.35 3.05 12.46
C THR A 95 8.18 2.18 13.37
N CYS A 96 8.12 0.87 13.17
CA CYS A 96 9.02 -0.04 13.84
C CYS A 96 10.45 0.13 13.30
N ARG A 97 11.43 0.30 14.20
CA ARG A 97 12.85 0.43 13.81
C ARG A 97 13.40 -0.83 13.15
N LEU A 98 12.86 -2.01 13.49
CA LEU A 98 13.34 -3.30 12.97
C LEU A 98 12.79 -3.63 11.58
N CYS A 99 11.47 -3.53 11.38
CA CYS A 99 10.83 -3.92 10.11
C CYS A 99 10.43 -2.76 9.22
N LYS A 100 10.55 -1.50 9.69
CA LYS A 100 10.16 -0.25 9.00
C LYS A 100 8.68 -0.15 8.60
N GLU A 101 7.84 -1.06 9.08
CA GLU A 101 6.38 -0.99 8.97
C GLU A 101 5.77 -0.03 10.00
N PRO A 102 4.47 0.35 9.86
CA PRO A 102 3.78 1.15 10.87
C PRO A 102 3.95 0.60 12.28
N ASN A 103 4.03 1.49 13.26
CA ASN A 103 4.17 1.12 14.68
C ASN A 103 3.10 0.08 15.08
N HIS A 104 3.57 -1.06 15.58
CA HIS A 104 2.75 -2.22 15.91
C HIS A 104 2.99 -2.73 17.35
N ILE A 105 3.68 -1.97 18.20
CA ILE A 105 3.87 -2.32 19.62
C ILE A 105 2.50 -2.29 20.31
N PRO A 106 2.11 -3.32 21.09
CA PRO A 106 2.97 -4.32 21.74
C PRO A 106 3.32 -5.59 20.94
N LEU A 107 2.83 -5.76 19.72
CA LEU A 107 3.11 -6.95 18.90
C LEU A 107 4.57 -6.99 18.45
N ARG A 108 5.12 -8.20 18.35
CA ARG A 108 6.41 -8.49 17.71
C ARG A 108 6.26 -8.45 16.18
N CYS A 109 7.37 -8.20 15.48
CA CYS A 109 7.33 -8.02 14.02
C CYS A 109 6.82 -9.23 13.24
N ASP A 110 6.90 -10.43 13.81
CA ASP A 110 6.42 -11.71 13.27
C ASP A 110 4.97 -12.04 13.67
N GLU A 111 4.40 -11.32 14.63
CA GLU A 111 2.99 -11.44 15.02
C GLU A 111 2.08 -10.52 14.20
N VAL A 112 2.67 -9.58 13.47
CA VAL A 112 1.93 -8.69 12.57
C VAL A 112 1.57 -9.47 11.31
N GLU A 113 0.27 -9.67 11.09
CA GLU A 113 -0.29 -10.20 9.84
C GLU A 113 0.15 -9.31 8.66
N LYS A 114 0.85 -9.87 7.67
CA LYS A 114 1.49 -9.12 6.57
C LYS A 114 1.06 -9.63 5.21
N GLY A 115 1.00 -8.69 4.25
CA GLY A 115 0.88 -8.98 2.82
C GLY A 115 -0.19 -10.02 2.50
N VAL A 116 0.27 -11.16 1.96
CA VAL A 116 -0.58 -12.23 1.41
C VAL A 116 -1.56 -12.81 2.44
N GLU A 117 -1.17 -12.95 3.71
CA GLU A 117 -2.03 -13.54 4.74
C GLU A 117 -3.25 -12.65 5.02
N LEU A 118 -3.00 -11.36 5.25
CA LEU A 118 -4.03 -10.35 5.45
C LEU A 118 -4.93 -10.23 4.22
N GLU A 119 -4.34 -10.22 3.03
CA GLU A 119 -5.08 -10.15 1.76
C GLU A 119 -5.95 -11.39 1.55
N MET A 120 -5.44 -12.59 1.83
CA MET A 120 -6.19 -13.84 1.71
C MET A 120 -7.34 -13.89 2.72
N ARG A 121 -7.10 -13.47 3.97
CA ARG A 121 -8.16 -13.38 4.97
C ARG A 121 -9.26 -12.42 4.54
N LYS A 122 -8.90 -11.20 4.12
CA LYS A 122 -9.87 -10.20 3.61
C LYS A 122 -10.64 -10.73 2.40
N PHE A 123 -9.95 -11.35 1.46
CA PHE A 123 -10.58 -11.95 0.29
C PHE A 123 -11.63 -13.00 0.70
N ILE A 124 -11.28 -13.91 1.62
CA ILE A 124 -12.21 -14.92 2.13
C ILE A 124 -13.38 -14.26 2.86
N GLU A 125 -13.12 -13.33 3.78
CA GLU A 125 -14.14 -12.62 4.55
C GLU A 125 -15.14 -11.87 3.64
N GLU A 126 -14.64 -11.19 2.61
CA GLU A 126 -15.46 -10.48 1.62
C GLU A 126 -16.34 -11.45 0.81
N HIS A 127 -15.78 -12.56 0.32
CA HIS A 127 -16.52 -13.55 -0.48
C HIS A 127 -17.54 -14.31 0.36
N VAL A 128 -17.22 -14.63 1.61
CA VAL A 128 -18.16 -15.24 2.56
C VAL A 128 -19.32 -14.27 2.83
N THR A 129 -19.01 -12.99 3.08
CA THR A 129 -20.02 -11.95 3.30
C THR A 129 -20.92 -11.79 2.07
N GLU A 130 -20.35 -11.75 0.87
CA GLU A 130 -21.13 -11.67 -0.37
C GLU A 130 -22.02 -12.90 -0.57
N ALA A 131 -21.50 -14.10 -0.30
CA ALA A 131 -22.25 -15.36 -0.44
C ALA A 131 -23.45 -15.46 0.52
N MET A 132 -23.41 -14.78 1.67
CA MET A 132 -24.52 -14.69 2.63
C MET A 132 -25.61 -13.69 2.22
N ILE A 133 -25.28 -12.72 1.37
CA ILE A 133 -26.26 -11.73 0.91
C ILE A 133 -27.15 -12.36 -0.16
N ARG A 134 -28.46 -12.26 0.03
CA ARG A 134 -29.50 -12.63 -0.92
C ARG A 134 -30.19 -11.37 -1.45
N LYS A 135 -30.80 -11.47 -2.62
CA LYS A 135 -31.58 -10.39 -3.25
C LYS A 135 -33.00 -10.84 -3.46
N CYS A 136 -33.96 -9.95 -3.19
CA CYS A 136 -35.35 -10.22 -3.50
C CYS A 136 -35.54 -10.37 -5.03
N PRO A 137 -36.14 -11.46 -5.55
CA PRO A 137 -36.34 -11.64 -6.99
C PRO A 137 -37.32 -10.62 -7.58
N ARG A 138 -38.14 -9.97 -6.76
CA ARG A 138 -39.11 -8.95 -7.18
C ARG A 138 -38.55 -7.53 -7.15
N CYS A 139 -37.91 -7.12 -6.06
CA CYS A 139 -37.52 -5.72 -5.84
C CYS A 139 -36.03 -5.50 -5.57
N THR A 140 -35.20 -6.54 -5.76
CA THR A 140 -33.74 -6.57 -5.64
C THR A 140 -33.13 -6.15 -4.29
N GLN A 141 -33.97 -5.79 -3.30
CA GLN A 141 -33.56 -5.50 -1.93
C GLN A 141 -32.66 -6.62 -1.38
N LYS A 142 -31.49 -6.23 -0.86
CA LYS A 142 -30.54 -7.15 -0.24
C LYS A 142 -31.01 -7.53 1.16
N PHE A 143 -30.86 -8.80 1.52
CA PHE A 143 -31.14 -9.32 2.85
C PHE A 143 -30.20 -10.49 3.18
N TYR A 144 -30.01 -10.78 4.46
CA TYR A 144 -29.25 -11.92 4.96
C TYR A 144 -30.09 -12.67 6.00
N LYS A 145 -29.75 -13.93 6.28
CA LYS A 145 -30.44 -14.72 7.30
C LYS A 145 -29.92 -14.33 8.67
N VAL A 146 -30.82 -13.88 9.56
CA VAL A 146 -30.46 -13.51 10.93
C VAL A 146 -30.54 -14.74 11.83
N GLU A 147 -31.66 -15.48 11.87
CA GLU A 147 -31.77 -16.72 12.67
C GLU A 147 -32.80 -17.73 12.12
N GLY A 148 -32.55 -19.03 12.39
CA GLY A 148 -33.53 -20.12 12.60
C GLY A 148 -34.43 -20.59 11.45
N CYS A 149 -34.87 -19.70 10.56
CA CYS A 149 -35.87 -20.02 9.55
C CYS A 149 -35.35 -19.74 8.13
N ASN A 150 -35.54 -20.69 7.22
CA ASN A 150 -35.21 -20.51 5.80
C ASN A 150 -36.31 -19.76 5.03
N LYS A 151 -37.50 -19.58 5.61
CA LYS A 151 -38.56 -18.76 5.06
C LYS A 151 -38.29 -17.29 5.38
N MET A 152 -37.83 -16.53 4.39
CA MET A 152 -37.57 -15.10 4.50
C MET A 152 -38.77 -14.30 3.99
N THR A 153 -39.02 -13.13 4.59
CA THR A 153 -40.03 -12.18 4.11
C THR A 153 -39.31 -10.91 3.68
N CYS A 154 -39.52 -10.48 2.43
CA CYS A 154 -38.95 -9.22 1.95
C CYS A 154 -39.60 -8.04 2.67
N SER A 155 -38.81 -7.22 3.36
CA SER A 155 -39.30 -6.05 4.09
C SER A 155 -39.93 -4.98 3.20
N SER A 156 -39.50 -4.89 1.94
CA SER A 156 -39.97 -3.83 1.01
C SER A 156 -41.23 -4.23 0.24
N CYS A 157 -41.42 -5.51 -0.09
CA CYS A 157 -42.52 -5.95 -0.97
C CYS A 157 -43.33 -7.14 -0.43
N GLY A 158 -43.03 -7.62 0.77
CA GLY A 158 -43.76 -8.69 1.47
C GLY A 158 -43.60 -10.09 0.88
N LEU A 159 -42.79 -10.27 -0.17
CA LEU A 159 -42.61 -11.56 -0.84
C LEU A 159 -41.93 -12.59 0.09
N TYR A 160 -42.48 -13.80 0.14
CA TYR A 160 -41.83 -14.92 0.82
C TYR A 160 -40.82 -15.62 -0.10
N ILE A 161 -39.61 -15.83 0.41
CA ILE A 161 -38.46 -16.33 -0.35
C ILE A 161 -37.74 -17.39 0.49
N CYS A 162 -37.35 -18.51 -0.11
CA CYS A 162 -36.49 -19.47 0.57
C CYS A 162 -35.02 -18.99 0.55
N TYR A 163 -34.37 -18.92 1.69
CA TYR A 163 -32.97 -18.47 1.81
C TYR A 163 -31.96 -19.39 1.10
N VAL A 164 -32.29 -20.70 1.03
CA VAL A 164 -31.41 -21.76 0.49
C VAL A 164 -31.51 -21.79 -1.04
N CYS A 165 -32.69 -22.09 -1.60
CA CYS A 165 -32.88 -22.22 -3.04
C CYS A 165 -33.15 -20.90 -3.77
N ARG A 166 -33.42 -19.80 -3.03
CA ARG A 166 -33.69 -18.45 -3.57
C ARG A 166 -35.01 -18.31 -4.34
N GLU A 167 -35.85 -19.34 -4.31
CA GLU A 167 -37.15 -19.34 -4.97
C GLU A 167 -38.21 -18.60 -4.15
N THR A 168 -39.23 -18.12 -4.86
CA THR A 168 -40.44 -17.58 -4.24
C THR A 168 -41.26 -18.75 -3.70
N ILE A 169 -41.74 -18.63 -2.46
CA ILE A 169 -42.48 -19.69 -1.77
C ILE A 169 -43.81 -19.16 -1.25
N ASN A 170 -44.74 -20.06 -0.95
CA ASN A 170 -45.99 -19.74 -0.28
C ASN A 170 -46.02 -20.41 1.09
N GLY A 171 -45.92 -19.62 2.16
CA GLY A 171 -45.97 -20.16 3.52
C GLY A 171 -44.80 -21.11 3.84
N TYR A 172 -45.11 -22.26 4.42
CA TYR A 172 -44.14 -23.29 4.82
C TYR A 172 -44.20 -24.57 3.97
N ASP A 173 -45.11 -24.64 2.99
CA ASP A 173 -45.34 -25.83 2.15
C ASP A 173 -44.08 -26.25 1.37
N HIS A 174 -43.19 -25.30 1.07
CA HIS A 174 -41.91 -25.54 0.43
C HIS A 174 -40.95 -26.41 1.29
N PHE A 175 -41.13 -26.46 2.60
CA PHE A 175 -40.24 -27.16 3.54
C PHE A 175 -40.80 -28.50 4.04
N THR A 176 -42.00 -28.89 3.63
CA THR A 176 -42.70 -30.07 4.17
C THR A 176 -42.38 -31.38 3.46
N ASN A 177 -41.61 -31.36 2.37
CA ASN A 177 -41.16 -32.59 1.68
C ASN A 177 -39.72 -32.94 2.06
N ASN A 178 -39.58 -33.66 3.17
CA ASN A 178 -38.31 -34.21 3.63
C ASN A 178 -38.12 -35.60 3.03
N GLU A 179 -37.83 -35.70 1.73
CA GLU A 179 -37.33 -36.93 1.12
C GLU A 179 -35.87 -36.76 0.68
N ARG A 180 -34.99 -37.17 1.61
CA ARG A 180 -33.56 -37.54 1.49
C ARG A 180 -32.52 -36.43 1.39
#